data_AF-A0A0L8HET8-F1
#
_entry.id   AF-A0A0L8HET8-F1
#
_cell.length_a   1.000
_cell.length_b   1.000
_cell.length_c   1.000
_cell.angle_alpha   90.00
_cell.angle_beta   90.00
_cell.angle_gamma   90.00
#
_symmetry.space_group_name_H-M   'P 1'
#
loop_
_entity.id
_entity.type
_entity.pdbx_description
1 polymer ?
#
loop_
_entity_poly.entity_id
_entity_poly.type
_entity_poly.pdbx_seq_one_letter_code
_entity_poly.pdbx_strand_id
1 'polypeptide(L)'
;GVLAHAFMPTNGDVHFDESEDWSVNSSKGKSLLYVAVHEFGHSLGLYHSKDVNAIMFPYYKMPKVGEKLKLGNDDIKGVQALYGNIIIAVLHFLVFFLNA
;
A
#
# COMPACT_ATOMS: atom_id res chain seq x y z
N GLY A 1 -7.13 14.29 6.28
CA GLY A 1 -8.54 13.84 6.35
C GLY A 1 -8.58 12.42 5.85
N VAL A 2 -9.32 12.19 4.77
CA VAL A 2 -9.04 11.05 3.87
C VAL A 2 -7.76 11.40 3.10
N LEU A 3 -6.79 10.49 3.04
CA LEU A 3 -5.53 10.75 2.33
C LEU A 3 -5.62 10.35 0.85
N ALA A 4 -6.27 9.23 0.59
CA ALA A 4 -6.47 8.66 -0.73
C ALA A 4 -7.65 7.68 -0.65
N HIS A 5 -8.10 7.21 -1.82
CA HIS A 5 -8.97 6.05 -1.92
C HIS A 5 -8.68 5.26 -3.19
N ALA A 6 -9.20 4.05 -3.23
CA ALA A 6 -9.18 3.20 -4.41
C ALA A 6 -10.55 2.57 -4.68
N PHE A 7 -10.79 2.24 -5.94
CA PHE A 7 -11.88 1.37 -6.33
C PHE A 7 -11.43 -0.09 -6.34
N MET A 8 -12.35 -1.00 -6.01
CA MET A 8 -12.13 -2.44 -6.09
C MET A 8 -11.81 -2.90 -7.54
N PRO A 9 -11.27 -4.12 -7.74
CA PRO A 9 -10.59 -4.54 -8.98
C PRO A 9 -11.35 -4.37 -10.31
N THR A 10 -12.68 -4.28 -10.30
CA THR A 10 -13.44 -4.04 -11.53
C THR A 10 -13.11 -2.68 -12.17
N ASN A 11 -12.77 -1.67 -11.36
CA ASN A 11 -12.22 -0.40 -11.85
C ASN A 11 -10.73 -0.29 -11.53
N GLY A 12 -10.36 -0.39 -10.26
CA GLY A 12 -8.95 -0.39 -9.82
C GLY A 12 -8.25 0.99 -9.84
N ASP A 13 -8.96 2.08 -10.13
CA ASP A 13 -8.38 3.42 -10.05
C ASP A 13 -8.04 3.80 -8.61
N VAL A 14 -6.94 4.53 -8.44
CA VAL A 14 -6.50 5.12 -7.17
C VAL A 14 -6.43 6.63 -7.30
N HIS A 15 -7.04 7.35 -6.35
CA HIS A 15 -6.98 8.81 -6.27
C HIS A 15 -6.33 9.25 -4.97
N PHE A 16 -5.43 10.23 -5.06
CA PHE A 16 -4.75 10.84 -3.91
C PHE A 16 -5.28 12.26 -3.71
N ASP A 17 -5.47 12.67 -2.46
CA ASP A 17 -5.85 14.05 -2.14
C ASP A 17 -4.67 14.99 -2.42
N GLU A 18 -4.80 15.85 -3.43
CA GLU A 18 -3.76 16.80 -3.84
C GLU A 18 -3.45 17.83 -2.75
N SER A 19 -4.35 18.04 -1.79
CA SER A 19 -4.13 19.00 -0.70
C SER A 19 -3.18 18.50 0.40
N GLU A 20 -2.86 17.21 0.42
CA GLU A 20 -1.92 16.62 1.38
C GLU A 20 -0.46 16.90 0.94
N ASP A 21 0.43 17.13 1.91
CA ASP A 21 1.86 17.34 1.67
C ASP A 21 2.54 15.99 1.41
N TRP A 22 2.66 15.59 0.14
CA TRP A 22 3.20 14.29 -0.26
C TRP A 22 4.73 14.25 -0.32
N SER A 23 5.32 13.14 0.12
CA SER A 23 6.74 12.88 -0.03
C SER A 23 7.07 11.44 -0.41
N VAL A 24 8.15 11.25 -1.16
CA VAL A 24 8.59 9.93 -1.64
C VAL A 24 9.76 9.40 -0.80
N ASN A 25 10.65 10.28 -0.32
CA ASN A 25 11.85 9.93 0.44
C ASN A 25 12.19 10.98 1.52
N SER A 26 11.17 11.47 2.23
CA SER A 26 11.34 12.51 3.24
C SER A 26 10.63 12.13 4.54
N SER A 27 11.19 12.62 5.65
CA SER A 27 10.52 12.62 6.96
C SER A 27 9.55 13.80 7.13
N LYS A 28 9.46 14.68 6.12
CA LYS A 28 8.48 15.75 6.03
C LYS A 28 7.38 15.33 5.06
N GLY A 29 6.12 15.57 5.43
CA GLY A 29 4.96 15.17 4.65
C GLY A 29 4.51 13.72 4.88
N LYS A 30 3.42 13.33 4.20
CA LYS A 30 2.88 11.98 4.14
C LYS A 30 3.63 11.17 3.09
N SER A 31 4.01 9.96 3.44
CA SER A 31 4.67 9.06 2.49
C SER A 31 3.69 8.62 1.39
N LEU A 32 3.88 9.13 0.18
CA LEU A 32 3.12 8.75 -1.01
C LEU A 32 3.26 7.25 -1.26
N LEU A 33 4.45 6.69 -1.05
CA LEU A 33 4.72 5.28 -1.24
C LEU A 33 3.86 4.38 -0.32
N TYR A 34 3.80 4.70 0.97
CA TYR A 34 3.01 3.89 1.92
C TYR A 34 1.52 3.95 1.62
N VAL A 35 1.00 5.15 1.31
CA VAL A 35 -0.42 5.30 0.95
C VAL A 35 -0.71 4.63 -0.39
N ALA A 36 0.15 4.76 -1.40
CA ALA A 36 -0.04 4.11 -2.68
C ALA A 36 -0.08 2.57 -2.57
N VAL A 37 0.81 1.97 -1.77
CA VAL A 37 0.78 0.52 -1.56
C VAL A 37 -0.52 0.07 -0.87
N HIS A 38 -1.05 0.85 0.07
CA HIS A 38 -2.35 0.60 0.69
C HIS A 38 -3.48 0.62 -0.35
N GLU A 39 -3.56 1.70 -1.13
CA GLU A 39 -4.62 1.86 -2.13
C GLU A 39 -4.51 0.86 -3.29
N PHE A 40 -3.30 0.46 -3.69
CA PHE A 40 -3.12 -0.64 -4.63
C PHE A 40 -3.55 -1.97 -4.04
N GLY A 41 -3.43 -2.18 -2.73
CA GLY A 41 -4.02 -3.33 -2.07
C GLY A 41 -5.54 -3.41 -2.28
N HIS A 42 -6.26 -2.30 -2.13
CA HIS A 42 -7.69 -2.21 -2.46
C HIS A 42 -7.98 -2.44 -3.95
N SER A 43 -7.15 -1.87 -4.83
CA SER A 43 -7.25 -2.08 -6.29
C SER A 43 -7.01 -3.54 -6.69
N LEU A 44 -6.26 -4.29 -5.88
CA LEU A 44 -6.06 -5.75 -5.98
C LEU A 44 -7.11 -6.55 -5.20
N GLY A 45 -8.07 -5.91 -4.55
CA GLY A 45 -9.20 -6.56 -3.88
C GLY A 45 -9.00 -6.90 -2.41
N LEU A 46 -7.92 -6.39 -1.79
CA LEU A 46 -7.74 -6.49 -0.35
C LEU A 46 -8.68 -5.52 0.37
N TYR A 47 -9.19 -5.96 1.52
CA TYR A 47 -9.91 -5.09 2.45
C TYR A 47 -8.97 -4.65 3.58
N HIS A 48 -9.43 -3.70 4.38
CA HIS A 48 -8.69 -3.27 5.56
C HIS A 48 -8.36 -4.42 6.51
N SER A 49 -7.12 -4.42 6.99
CA SER A 49 -6.65 -5.33 8.02
C SER A 49 -6.98 -4.81 9.42
N LYS A 50 -7.15 -5.74 10.37
CA LYS A 50 -7.18 -5.43 11.81
C LYS A 50 -5.79 -5.45 12.45
N ASP A 51 -4.78 -5.99 11.76
CA ASP A 51 -3.40 -5.98 12.23
C ASP A 51 -2.83 -4.58 12.08
N VAL A 52 -2.45 -3.98 13.21
CA VAL A 52 -1.89 -2.62 13.27
C VAL A 52 -0.54 -2.49 12.55
N ASN A 53 0.11 -3.60 12.20
CA ASN A 53 1.39 -3.64 11.50
C ASN A 53 1.24 -3.94 10.00
N ALA A 54 0.02 -4.23 9.52
CA ALA A 54 -0.26 -4.47 8.11
C ALA A 54 -0.33 -3.14 7.33
N ILE A 55 0.09 -3.15 6.06
CA ILE A 55 -0.04 -1.97 5.21
C ILE A 55 -1.51 -1.65 4.94
N MET A 56 -2.38 -2.67 4.94
CA MET A 56 -3.84 -2.52 4.81
C MET A 56 -4.53 -2.05 6.10
N PHE A 57 -3.80 -1.69 7.16
CA PHE A 57 -4.43 -1.09 8.34
C PHE A 57 -5.04 0.29 7.98
N PRO A 58 -6.30 0.59 8.34
CA PRO A 58 -7.03 1.76 7.82
C PRO A 58 -6.49 3.12 8.28
N TYR A 59 -5.64 3.16 9.31
CA TYR A 59 -5.12 4.41 9.83
C TYR A 59 -3.65 4.57 9.45
N TYR A 60 -3.36 5.67 8.75
CA TYR A 60 -2.00 6.01 8.34
C TYR A 60 -1.05 6.09 9.53
N LYS A 61 0.05 5.34 9.42
CA LYS A 61 1.18 5.43 10.33
C LYS A 61 2.38 5.97 9.58
N MET A 62 2.92 7.06 10.08
CA MET A 62 4.11 7.65 9.50
C MET A 62 5.29 6.69 9.66
N PRO A 63 5.95 6.28 8.57
CA PRO A 63 7.13 5.42 8.66
C PRO A 63 8.28 6.17 9.33
N LYS A 64 9.15 5.42 10.03
CA LYS A 64 10.35 6.02 10.63
C LYS A 64 11.32 6.46 9.53
N VAL A 65 12.13 7.46 9.82
CA VAL A 65 13.15 7.94 8.90
C VAL A 65 14.11 6.80 8.53
N GLY A 66 14.25 6.51 7.23
CA GLY A 66 15.08 5.42 6.72
C GLY A 66 14.44 4.02 6.81
N GLU A 67 13.18 3.92 7.24
CA GLU A 67 12.45 2.65 7.26
C GLU A 67 12.01 2.24 5.86
N LYS A 68 12.50 1.09 5.40
CA LYS A 68 12.04 0.47 4.16
C LYS A 68 10.63 -0.08 4.36
N LEU A 69 9.76 0.12 3.38
CA LEU A 69 8.42 -0.46 3.36
C LEU A 69 8.51 -1.99 3.45
N LYS A 70 7.67 -2.57 4.33
CA LYS A 70 7.54 -4.01 4.51
C LYS A 70 6.06 -4.35 4.55
N LEU A 71 5.70 -5.43 3.86
CA LEU A 71 4.36 -5.99 3.93
C LEU A 71 4.23 -6.83 5.20
N GLY A 72 3.10 -6.70 5.88
CA GLY A 72 2.72 -7.56 6.99
C GLY A 72 2.34 -8.96 6.49
N ASN A 73 2.34 -9.93 7.42
CA ASN A 73 1.93 -11.30 7.09
C ASN A 73 0.47 -11.39 6.62
N ASP A 74 -0.40 -10.51 7.15
CA ASP A 74 -1.80 -10.44 6.76
C ASP A 74 -1.95 -9.95 5.30
N ASP A 75 -1.19 -8.93 4.91
CA ASP A 75 -1.16 -8.41 3.53
C ASP A 75 -0.74 -9.51 2.54
N ILE A 76 0.36 -10.22 2.86
CA ILE A 76 0.91 -11.30 2.03
C ILE A 76 -0.10 -12.44 1.88
N LYS A 77 -0.70 -12.89 2.99
CA LYS A 77 -1.70 -13.97 2.96
C LYS A 77 -2.97 -13.55 2.22
N GLY A 78 -3.40 -12.30 2.39
CA GLY A 78 -4.57 -11.75 1.71
C GLY A 78 -4.40 -11.78 0.19
N VAL A 79 -3.28 -11.28 -0.33
CA VAL A 79 -3.05 -11.27 -1.78
C VAL A 79 -2.83 -12.69 -2.32
N GLN A 80 -2.16 -13.57 -1.57
CA GLN A 80 -2.01 -14.98 -1.92
C GLN A 80 -3.34 -15.74 -1.95
N ALA A 81 -4.30 -15.38 -1.09
CA ALA A 81 -5.63 -15.99 -1.10
C ALA A 81 -6.43 -15.63 -2.37
N LEU A 82 -6.22 -14.43 -2.91
CA LEU A 82 -6.89 -13.97 -4.13
C LEU A 82 -6.24 -14.50 -5.41
N TYR A 83 -4.91 -14.57 -5.45
CA TYR A 83 -4.16 -14.81 -6.69
C TYR A 83 -3.24 -16.05 -6.66
N GLY A 84 -3.22 -16.78 -5.55
CA GLY A 84 -2.38 -17.95 -5.34
C GLY A 84 -0.91 -17.62 -5.05
N ASN A 85 -0.11 -18.69 -4.87
CA ASN A 85 1.30 -18.59 -4.51
C ASN A 85 2.25 -18.34 -5.71
N ILE A 86 1.72 -18.12 -6.92
CA ILE A 86 2.52 -17.91 -8.17
C ILE A 86 3.13 -16.49 -8.23
N ILE A 87 3.09 -15.75 -7.12
CA ILE A 87 3.61 -14.40 -6.97
C ILE A 87 5.13 -14.42 -6.73
N ILE A 88 5.89 -14.90 -7.72
CA ILE A 88 7.24 -14.34 -7.97
C ILE A 88 7.15 -13.25 -9.05
N ALA A 89 6.11 -13.26 -9.91
CA ALA A 89 5.94 -12.23 -10.94
C ALA A 89 5.27 -10.93 -10.43
N VAL A 90 4.23 -11.01 -9.57
CA VAL A 90 3.51 -9.81 -9.08
C VAL A 90 4.23 -9.15 -7.88
N LEU A 91 4.97 -9.93 -7.07
CA LEU A 91 5.89 -9.40 -6.06
C LEU A 91 7.08 -8.71 -6.73
N HIS A 92 7.57 -9.21 -7.87
CA HIS A 92 8.55 -8.47 -8.65
C HIS A 92 7.99 -7.15 -9.18
N PHE A 93 6.71 -7.06 -9.57
CA PHE A 93 6.13 -5.79 -10.00
C PHE A 93 6.12 -4.77 -8.84
N LEU A 94 5.70 -5.15 -7.64
CA LEU A 94 5.74 -4.28 -6.45
C LEU A 94 7.17 -3.97 -5.97
N VAL A 95 8.09 -4.93 -6.04
CA VAL A 95 9.52 -4.75 -5.70
C VAL A 95 10.25 -3.87 -6.73
N PHE A 96 9.83 -3.87 -8.01
CA PHE A 96 10.40 -3.00 -9.04
C PHE A 96 10.06 -1.53 -8.79
N PHE A 97 8.84 -1.23 -8.33
CA PHE A 97 8.46 0.14 -7.91
C PHE A 97 9.12 0.57 -6.59
N LEU A 98 9.53 -0.37 -5.74
CA LEU A 98 10.20 -0.09 -4.46
C LEU A 98 11.73 0.10 -4.58
N ASN A 99 12.32 -0.18 -5.75
CA ASN A 99 13.75 -0.03 -6.02
C ASN A 99 14.08 0.98 -7.14
N ALA A 100 13.09 1.74 -7.60
CA ALA A 100 13.27 2.88 -8.53
C ALA A 100 13.32 4.20 -7.76
#